data_AF-A0AA87Z2D6-F1
#
_entry.id   AF-A0AA87Z2D6-F1
#
_cell.length_a   1.000
_cell.length_b   1.000
_cell.length_c   1.000
_cell.angle_alpha   90.00
_cell.angle_beta   90.00
_cell.angle_gamma   90.00
#
_symmetry.space_group_name_H-M   'P 1'
#
loop_
_entity.id
_entity.type
_entity.pdbx_description
1 polymer ?
#
loop_
_entity_poly.entity_id
_entity_poly.type
_entity_poly.pdbx_seq_one_letter_code
_entity_poly.pdbx_strand_id
1 'polypeptide(L)'
;MRSAHWDIAAAVRSIEAASAAADCPTATTVTTITTTSTAITAQHAKYALESYVSRKVFQGFDHETFYMDGSLSSLLNPDQFRRDCFTQYRDMKAMDPSELLGILPTCHFGKFSSKKYLAVVHPKMEESLFGDLEQHRQVVAGNHPRSQFYGQFLELAKAVWLLHLLAFSLDPVASLFEASRGAEFHPQYMESVVKFPGGRLPSGMVVGFPVSPGFKLWNGTVIKARVYLVSRS
;
A
#
# COMPACT_ATOMS: atom_id res chain seq x y z
N MET A 1 13.98 6.65 24.13
CA MET A 1 13.79 6.88 22.68
C MET A 1 14.17 8.32 22.38
N ARG A 2 15.26 8.57 21.65
CA ARG A 2 15.54 9.90 21.11
C ARG A 2 14.53 10.16 20.00
N SER A 3 13.86 11.31 20.03
CA SER A 3 12.92 11.73 19.00
C SER A 3 13.63 11.78 17.65
N ALA A 4 13.27 10.86 16.74
CA ALA A 4 13.69 10.93 15.35
C ALA A 4 13.15 12.23 14.75
N HIS A 5 14.04 13.16 14.42
CA HIS A 5 13.68 14.43 13.79
C HIS A 5 13.51 14.17 12.29
N TRP A 6 12.34 13.66 11.91
CA TRP A 6 11.98 13.49 10.51
C TRP A 6 11.87 14.86 9.84
N ASP A 7 12.73 15.13 8.85
CA ASP A 7 12.38 16.12 7.83
C ASP A 7 11.36 15.48 6.90
N ILE A 8 10.11 15.53 7.33
CA ILE A 8 8.95 14.99 6.62
C ILE A 8 8.89 15.57 5.19
N ALA A 9 9.29 16.83 5.00
CA ALA A 9 9.32 17.45 3.68
C ALA A 9 10.42 16.86 2.79
N ALA A 10 11.58 16.50 3.34
CA ALA A 10 12.63 15.78 2.61
C ALA A 10 12.20 14.36 2.22
N ALA A 11 11.49 13.65 3.09
CA ALA A 11 10.94 12.33 2.78
C ALA A 11 9.94 12.39 1.61
N VAL A 12 9.04 13.38 1.61
CA VAL A 12 8.11 13.63 0.50
C VAL A 12 8.83 13.92 -0.80
N ARG A 13 9.80 14.85 -0.78
CA ARG A 13 10.62 15.16 -1.97
C ARG A 13 11.33 13.91 -2.50
N SER A 14 11.83 13.05 -1.61
CA SER A 14 12.50 11.81 -2.01
C SER A 14 11.54 10.77 -2.60
N ILE A 15 10.30 10.68 -2.12
CA ILE A 15 9.25 9.79 -2.66
C ILE A 15 8.75 10.30 -4.02
N GLU A 16 8.51 11.60 -4.13
CA GLU A 16 8.14 12.25 -5.39
C GLU A 16 9.25 12.11 -6.44
N ALA A 17 10.51 12.29 -6.06
CA ALA A 17 11.66 12.09 -6.95
C ALA A 17 11.85 10.63 -7.35
N ALA A 18 11.67 9.67 -6.43
CA ALA A 18 11.73 8.24 -6.75
C ALA A 18 10.57 7.79 -7.67
N SER A 19 9.42 8.46 -7.57
CA SER A 19 8.28 8.22 -8.45
C SER A 19 8.44 8.90 -9.81
N ALA A 20 9.13 10.06 -9.85
CA ALA A 20 9.47 10.77 -11.08
C ALA A 20 10.63 10.11 -11.84
N ALA A 21 11.57 9.43 -11.18
CA ALA A 21 12.68 8.75 -11.85
C ALA A 21 12.25 7.54 -12.72
N ALA A 22 10.98 7.11 -12.63
CA ALA A 22 10.40 6.09 -13.49
C ALA A 22 9.85 6.65 -14.82
N ASP A 23 9.66 7.98 -14.94
CA ASP A 23 9.11 8.63 -16.13
C ASP A 23 9.95 9.87 -16.52
N CYS A 24 10.28 9.99 -17.81
CA CYS A 24 11.18 11.02 -18.36
C CYS A 24 10.76 12.48 -18.01
N PRO A 25 11.70 13.47 -17.99
CA PRO A 25 11.56 14.69 -17.21
C PRO A 25 10.99 15.86 -18.00
N THR A 26 10.05 16.61 -17.43
CA THR A 26 10.02 18.08 -17.61
C THR A 26 9.13 18.83 -16.61
N ALA A 27 9.70 19.94 -16.15
CA ALA A 27 9.09 21.20 -15.69
C ALA A 27 8.45 21.27 -14.29
N THR A 28 9.29 21.78 -13.38
CA THR A 28 9.00 22.56 -12.17
C THR A 28 8.17 23.82 -12.47
N THR A 29 7.10 24.06 -11.73
CA THR A 29 6.72 25.41 -11.23
C THR A 29 5.81 25.24 -9.99
N VAL A 30 6.28 25.63 -8.81
CA VAL A 30 5.48 25.66 -7.58
C VAL A 30 5.20 27.12 -7.24
N THR A 31 3.95 27.54 -7.40
CA THR A 31 3.49 28.86 -6.99
C THR A 31 3.23 28.88 -5.49
N THR A 32 3.87 29.84 -4.84
CA THR A 32 3.84 30.20 -3.41
C THR A 32 2.43 30.34 -2.81
N ILE A 33 2.20 29.63 -1.70
CA ILE A 33 1.21 30.01 -0.67
C ILE A 33 1.98 30.11 0.65
N THR A 34 2.25 31.34 1.08
CA THR A 34 2.96 31.64 2.32
C THR A 34 1.98 31.71 3.48
N THR A 35 2.37 31.09 4.60
CA THR A 35 1.85 31.29 5.98
C THR A 35 0.66 30.45 6.49
N THR A 36 0.65 29.14 6.21
CA THR A 36 -0.03 28.08 7.01
C THR A 36 0.71 26.73 6.89
N SER A 37 2.01 26.80 6.59
CA SER A 37 2.75 25.81 5.81
C SER A 37 3.04 24.48 6.50
N THR A 38 3.37 24.43 7.79
CA THR A 38 3.85 23.18 8.43
C THR A 38 2.79 22.10 8.64
N ALA A 39 1.58 22.47 9.07
CA ALA A 39 0.50 21.49 9.29
C ALA A 39 -0.08 20.99 7.95
N ILE A 40 -0.20 21.87 6.96
CA ILE A 40 -0.71 21.53 5.62
C ILE A 40 0.32 20.67 4.86
N THR A 41 1.62 21.01 4.93
CA THR A 41 2.69 20.17 4.36
C THR A 41 2.80 18.81 5.04
N ALA A 42 2.65 18.73 6.36
CA ALA A 42 2.59 17.45 7.08
C ALA A 42 1.36 16.60 6.70
N GLN A 43 0.20 17.24 6.49
CA GLN A 43 -1.01 16.56 6.00
C GLN A 43 -0.85 16.04 4.57
N HIS A 44 -0.10 16.72 3.71
CA HIS A 44 0.20 16.23 2.36
C HIS A 44 1.24 15.10 2.39
N ALA A 45 2.20 15.19 3.30
CA ALA A 45 3.24 14.20 3.47
C ALA A 45 2.72 12.83 3.92
N LYS A 46 1.74 12.80 4.84
CA LYS A 46 1.15 11.53 5.29
C LYS A 46 0.52 10.77 4.11
N TYR A 47 -0.10 11.46 3.15
CA TYR A 47 -0.72 10.82 1.99
C TYR A 47 0.32 10.31 0.99
N ALA A 48 1.45 10.99 0.86
CA ALA A 48 2.58 10.48 0.09
C ALA A 48 3.17 9.21 0.73
N LEU A 49 3.28 9.17 2.06
CA LEU A 49 3.70 7.97 2.79
C LEU A 49 2.68 6.83 2.66
N GLU A 50 1.38 7.11 2.85
CA GLU A 50 0.29 6.14 2.63
C GLU A 50 0.35 5.58 1.20
N SER A 51 0.50 6.45 0.20
CA SER A 51 0.66 6.06 -1.21
C SER A 51 1.86 5.13 -1.42
N TYR A 52 3.03 5.49 -0.87
CA TYR A 52 4.24 4.70 -0.96
C TYR A 52 4.04 3.29 -0.36
N VAL A 53 3.52 3.22 0.87
CA VAL A 53 3.27 1.93 1.54
C VAL A 53 2.23 1.12 0.76
N SER A 54 1.10 1.74 0.39
CA SER A 54 0.01 1.09 -0.35
C SER A 54 0.53 0.45 -1.64
N ARG A 55 1.27 1.20 -2.46
CA ARG A 55 1.84 0.69 -3.72
C ARG A 55 2.71 -0.55 -3.50
N LYS A 56 3.50 -0.57 -2.43
CA LYS A 56 4.40 -1.70 -2.10
C LYS A 56 3.65 -2.91 -1.56
N VAL A 57 2.70 -2.72 -0.65
CA VAL A 57 1.93 -3.84 -0.06
C VAL A 57 1.00 -4.48 -1.07
N PHE A 58 0.37 -3.71 -1.96
CA PHE A 58 -0.50 -4.21 -3.03
C PHE A 58 0.23 -4.70 -4.30
N GLN A 59 1.56 -4.54 -4.39
CA GLN A 59 2.30 -4.99 -5.57
C GLN A 59 2.06 -6.48 -5.88
N GLY A 60 1.61 -6.79 -7.09
CA GLY A 60 1.33 -8.16 -7.55
C GLY A 60 0.00 -8.76 -7.08
N PHE A 61 -0.91 -7.93 -6.53
CA PHE A 61 -2.22 -8.38 -6.03
C PHE A 61 -3.07 -9.09 -7.10
N ASP A 62 -2.83 -8.82 -8.38
CA ASP A 62 -3.48 -9.45 -9.53
C ASP A 62 -3.04 -10.90 -9.80
N HIS A 63 -1.95 -11.37 -9.17
CA HIS A 63 -1.51 -12.76 -9.24
C HIS A 63 -1.97 -13.57 -8.02
N GLU A 64 -2.32 -14.84 -8.22
CA GLU A 64 -2.80 -15.77 -7.18
C GLU A 64 -1.84 -15.99 -6.00
N THR A 65 -0.57 -15.59 -6.14
CA THR A 65 0.48 -15.73 -5.12
C THR A 65 1.37 -14.49 -5.01
N PHE A 66 0.92 -13.31 -5.44
CA PHE A 66 1.75 -12.09 -5.47
C PHE A 66 3.08 -12.23 -6.22
N TYR A 67 3.11 -13.08 -7.26
CA TYR A 67 4.33 -13.46 -7.98
C TYR A 67 5.45 -13.94 -7.03
N MET A 68 5.10 -14.62 -5.94
CA MET A 68 6.08 -15.22 -5.02
C MET A 68 6.58 -16.58 -5.52
N ASP A 69 5.75 -17.25 -6.29
CA ASP A 69 6.04 -18.50 -6.99
C ASP A 69 5.42 -18.47 -8.39
N GLY A 70 5.67 -19.51 -9.18
CA GLY A 70 5.08 -19.71 -10.50
C GLY A 70 3.79 -20.53 -10.46
N SER A 71 3.01 -20.45 -9.38
CA SER A 71 1.75 -21.21 -9.27
C SER A 71 0.74 -20.76 -10.32
N LEU A 72 0.00 -21.73 -10.86
CA LEU A 72 -1.09 -21.54 -11.84
C LEU A 72 -2.36 -22.28 -11.36
N SER A 73 -2.53 -22.41 -10.04
CA SER A 73 -3.57 -23.23 -9.41
C SER A 73 -4.98 -22.73 -9.75
N SER A 74 -5.17 -21.41 -9.85
CA SER A 74 -6.43 -20.79 -10.27
C SER A 74 -6.81 -21.11 -11.72
N LEU A 75 -5.82 -21.37 -12.58
CA LEU A 75 -6.05 -21.77 -13.97
C LEU A 75 -6.30 -23.28 -14.09
N LEU A 76 -5.55 -24.08 -13.34
CA LEU A 76 -5.64 -25.54 -13.43
C LEU A 76 -6.89 -26.10 -12.74
N ASN A 77 -7.25 -25.57 -11.57
CA ASN A 77 -8.38 -26.05 -10.76
C ASN A 77 -9.14 -24.88 -10.13
N PRO A 78 -9.86 -24.06 -10.93
CA PRO A 78 -10.44 -22.80 -10.46
C PRO A 78 -11.38 -22.97 -9.27
N ASP A 79 -12.29 -23.94 -9.31
CA ASP A 79 -13.30 -24.12 -8.25
C ASP A 79 -12.68 -24.57 -6.92
N GLN A 80 -11.67 -25.44 -6.99
CA GLN A 80 -10.96 -25.88 -5.79
C GLN A 80 -10.15 -24.72 -5.22
N PHE A 81 -9.43 -23.99 -6.08
CA PHE A 81 -8.64 -22.84 -5.68
C PHE A 81 -9.49 -21.77 -4.97
N ARG A 82 -10.70 -21.45 -5.48
CA ARG A 82 -11.61 -20.50 -4.81
C ARG A 82 -12.04 -20.98 -3.41
N ARG A 83 -12.37 -22.27 -3.27
CA ARG A 83 -12.73 -22.88 -1.97
C ARG A 83 -11.57 -22.87 -0.99
N ASP A 84 -10.36 -23.14 -1.46
CA ASP A 84 -9.15 -23.14 -0.64
C ASP A 84 -8.84 -21.72 -0.16
N CYS A 85 -8.97 -20.71 -1.03
CA CYS A 85 -8.82 -19.31 -0.66
C CYS A 85 -9.82 -18.90 0.42
N PHE A 86 -11.10 -19.27 0.28
CA PHE A 86 -12.12 -18.94 1.28
C PHE A 86 -11.89 -19.64 2.62
N THR A 87 -11.47 -20.91 2.58
CA THR A 87 -11.11 -21.68 3.78
C THR A 87 -9.96 -21.02 4.51
N GLN A 88 -8.86 -20.71 3.80
CA GLN A 88 -7.71 -20.01 4.36
C GLN A 88 -8.08 -18.63 4.92
N TYR A 89 -8.93 -17.87 4.23
CA TYR A 89 -9.42 -16.58 4.73
C TYR A 89 -10.13 -16.74 6.07
N ARG A 90 -11.03 -17.72 6.19
CA ARG A 90 -11.78 -17.98 7.43
C ARG A 90 -10.86 -18.39 8.57
N ASP A 91 -9.93 -19.30 8.30
CA ASP A 91 -9.03 -19.82 9.32
C ASP A 91 -8.10 -18.73 9.84
N MET A 92 -7.52 -17.94 8.93
CA MET A 92 -6.53 -16.93 9.29
C MET A 92 -7.15 -15.66 9.89
N LYS A 93 -8.43 -15.36 9.62
CA LYS A 93 -9.09 -14.14 10.13
C LYS A 93 -8.99 -14.02 11.66
N ALA A 94 -9.14 -15.12 12.38
CA ALA A 94 -9.14 -15.15 13.85
C ALA A 94 -7.74 -15.32 14.48
N MET A 95 -6.69 -15.60 13.70
CA MET A 95 -5.35 -15.86 14.22
C MET A 95 -4.56 -14.56 14.45
N ASP A 96 -3.79 -14.44 15.52
CA ASP A 96 -2.80 -13.37 15.65
C ASP A 96 -1.63 -13.62 14.66
N PRO A 97 -1.25 -12.65 13.81
CA PRO A 97 -0.21 -12.87 12.82
C PRO A 97 1.17 -13.09 13.44
N SER A 98 1.44 -12.53 14.63
CA SER A 98 2.72 -12.71 15.32
C SER A 98 2.82 -14.10 15.95
N GLU A 99 1.73 -14.59 16.55
CA GLU A 99 1.64 -15.96 17.08
C GLU A 99 1.79 -17.00 15.96
N LEU A 100 1.08 -16.81 14.84
CA LEU A 100 1.19 -17.68 13.67
C LEU A 100 2.64 -17.81 13.18
N LEU A 101 3.33 -16.69 13.03
CA LEU A 101 4.71 -16.65 12.54
C LEU A 101 5.73 -17.08 13.60
N GLY A 102 5.34 -17.11 14.87
CA GLY A 102 6.11 -17.75 15.94
C GLY A 102 6.16 -19.28 15.80
N ILE A 103 5.14 -19.90 15.19
CA ILE A 103 5.03 -21.35 15.00
C ILE A 103 5.47 -21.76 13.58
N LEU A 104 5.01 -21.03 12.56
CA LEU A 104 5.23 -21.32 11.14
C LEU A 104 5.83 -20.12 10.40
N PRO A 105 7.09 -19.74 10.68
CA PRO A 105 7.71 -18.55 10.11
C PRO A 105 7.86 -18.62 8.58
N THR A 106 7.97 -19.82 8.01
CA THR A 106 8.20 -20.02 6.57
C THR A 106 6.94 -20.36 5.77
N CYS A 107 5.75 -20.23 6.36
CA CYS A 107 4.49 -20.41 5.63
C CYS A 107 4.32 -19.34 4.54
N HIS A 108 3.33 -19.50 3.65
CA HIS A 108 3.09 -18.55 2.55
C HIS A 108 2.88 -17.12 3.05
N PHE A 109 2.11 -16.94 4.13
CA PHE A 109 1.93 -15.63 4.76
C PHE A 109 3.23 -15.07 5.34
N GLY A 110 4.10 -15.89 5.93
CA GLY A 110 5.41 -15.46 6.43
C GLY A 110 6.33 -14.98 5.32
N LYS A 111 6.47 -15.78 4.25
CA LYS A 111 7.21 -15.38 3.04
C LYS A 111 6.66 -14.09 2.44
N PHE A 112 5.34 -13.93 2.40
CA PHE A 112 4.67 -12.73 1.91
C PHE A 112 5.03 -11.53 2.78
N SER A 113 4.89 -11.66 4.10
CA SER A 113 5.17 -10.62 5.08
C SER A 113 6.63 -10.17 4.99
N SER A 114 7.58 -11.09 4.87
CA SER A 114 9.00 -10.77 4.69
C SER A 114 9.26 -10.02 3.38
N LYS A 115 8.72 -10.50 2.25
CA LYS A 115 8.86 -9.83 0.95
C LYS A 115 8.27 -8.42 0.97
N LYS A 116 7.09 -8.24 1.59
CA LYS A 116 6.44 -6.92 1.72
C LYS A 116 7.17 -6.00 2.68
N TYR A 117 7.69 -6.51 3.80
CA TYR A 117 8.45 -5.70 4.75
C TYR A 117 9.70 -5.13 4.06
N LEU A 118 10.49 -5.97 3.39
CA LEU A 118 11.69 -5.54 2.68
C LEU A 118 11.39 -4.58 1.51
N ALA A 119 10.20 -4.67 0.92
CA ALA A 119 9.76 -3.76 -0.14
C ALA A 119 9.31 -2.39 0.38
N VAL A 120 8.76 -2.34 1.60
CA VAL A 120 8.25 -1.12 2.26
C VAL A 120 9.36 -0.43 3.07
N VAL A 121 10.12 -1.17 3.86
CA VAL A 121 11.11 -0.63 4.80
C VAL A 121 12.50 -0.79 4.20
N HIS A 122 12.90 0.23 3.46
CA HIS A 122 14.26 0.30 2.91
C HIS A 122 15.30 0.38 4.04
N PRO A 123 16.51 -0.21 3.91
CA PRO A 123 17.55 -0.15 4.94
C PRO A 123 17.81 1.27 5.50
N LYS A 124 17.95 2.27 4.63
CA LYS A 124 18.11 3.68 5.07
C LYS A 124 16.94 4.20 5.92
N MET A 125 15.73 3.75 5.63
CA MET A 125 14.54 4.10 6.41
C MET A 125 14.59 3.42 7.78
N GLU A 126 14.97 2.14 7.80
CA GLU A 126 15.13 1.37 9.03
C GLU A 126 16.20 1.99 9.95
N GLU A 127 17.38 2.28 9.41
CA GLU A 127 18.47 2.93 10.15
C GLU A 127 18.04 4.30 10.71
N SER A 128 17.23 5.06 9.95
CA SER A 128 16.67 6.33 10.43
C SER A 128 15.58 6.16 11.50
N LEU A 129 14.78 5.08 11.42
CA LEU A 129 13.68 4.78 12.34
C LEU A 129 14.18 4.20 13.67
N PHE A 130 15.14 3.28 13.62
CA PHE A 130 15.54 2.46 14.76
C PHE A 130 17.00 2.65 15.17
N GLY A 131 17.85 3.24 14.33
CA GLY A 131 19.27 3.44 14.59
C GLY A 131 20.16 2.23 14.26
N ASP A 132 19.58 1.15 13.74
CA ASP A 132 20.26 -0.06 13.30
C ASP A 132 19.50 -0.75 12.14
N LEU A 133 20.00 -1.90 11.71
CA LEU A 133 19.42 -2.73 10.63
C LEU A 133 19.08 -4.15 11.13
N GLU A 134 18.82 -4.30 12.44
CA GLU A 134 18.63 -5.63 13.03
C GLU A 134 17.34 -6.29 12.53
N GLN A 135 16.26 -5.52 12.37
CA GLN A 135 15.00 -6.08 11.84
C GLN A 135 15.18 -6.52 10.39
N HIS A 136 15.87 -5.73 9.57
CA HIS A 136 16.20 -6.05 8.19
C HIS A 136 16.98 -7.36 8.10
N ARG A 137 18.02 -7.52 8.94
CA ARG A 137 18.83 -8.75 8.99
C ARG A 137 18.00 -9.97 9.36
N GLN A 138 17.14 -9.84 10.37
CA GLN A 138 16.24 -10.92 10.78
C GLN A 138 15.30 -11.32 9.63
N VAL A 139 14.66 -10.35 8.97
CA VAL A 139 13.72 -10.62 7.88
C VAL A 139 14.41 -11.24 6.66
N VAL A 140 15.61 -10.76 6.29
CA VAL A 140 16.42 -11.37 5.21
C VAL A 140 16.82 -12.81 5.55
N ALA A 141 17.10 -13.10 6.82
CA ALA A 141 17.38 -14.46 7.29
C ALA A 141 16.11 -15.36 7.37
N GLY A 142 14.94 -14.85 7.00
CA GLY A 142 13.67 -15.58 7.05
C GLY A 142 13.01 -15.61 8.43
N ASN A 143 13.49 -14.79 9.38
CA ASN A 143 12.90 -14.64 10.70
C ASN A 143 11.90 -13.47 10.73
N HIS A 144 11.05 -13.48 11.74
CA HIS A 144 10.06 -12.42 11.98
C HIS A 144 10.42 -11.67 13.28
N PRO A 145 10.81 -10.39 13.21
CA PRO A 145 11.10 -9.59 14.40
C PRO A 145 9.92 -9.50 15.37
N ARG A 146 10.21 -9.45 16.67
CA ARG A 146 9.21 -9.23 17.73
C ARG A 146 9.06 -7.76 18.13
N SER A 147 9.52 -6.85 17.27
CA SER A 147 9.42 -5.41 17.54
C SER A 147 7.95 -4.96 17.45
N GLN A 148 7.58 -3.91 18.20
CA GLN A 148 6.23 -3.34 18.11
C GLN A 148 5.92 -2.86 16.69
N PHE A 149 6.91 -2.26 16.01
CA PHE A 149 6.75 -1.80 14.63
C PHE A 149 6.46 -2.95 13.68
N TYR A 150 7.21 -4.05 13.79
CA TYR A 150 7.00 -5.23 12.97
C TYR A 150 5.62 -5.86 13.22
N GLY A 151 5.18 -5.92 14.48
CA GLY A 151 3.82 -6.36 14.83
C GLY A 151 2.72 -5.52 14.15
N GLN A 152 2.85 -4.18 14.16
CA GLN A 152 1.92 -3.31 13.44
C GLN A 152 1.98 -3.49 11.92
N PHE A 153 3.17 -3.72 11.38
CA PHE A 153 3.34 -4.06 9.97
C PHE A 153 2.66 -5.40 9.63
N LEU A 154 2.74 -6.40 10.51
CA LEU A 154 2.08 -7.69 10.32
C LEU A 154 0.56 -7.57 10.28
N GLU A 155 -0.04 -6.69 11.07
CA GLU A 155 -1.48 -6.40 10.97
C GLU A 155 -1.87 -5.86 9.60
N LEU A 156 -1.08 -4.91 9.06
CA LEU A 156 -1.26 -4.41 7.70
C LEU A 156 -1.09 -5.51 6.65
N ALA A 157 -0.02 -6.31 6.76
CA ALA A 157 0.25 -7.42 5.85
C ALA A 157 -0.88 -8.45 5.87
N LYS A 158 -1.37 -8.81 7.06
CA LYS A 158 -2.50 -9.72 7.25
C LYS A 158 -3.77 -9.16 6.63
N ALA A 159 -4.05 -7.88 6.80
CA ALA A 159 -5.24 -7.26 6.18
C ALA A 159 -5.22 -7.38 4.64
N VAL A 160 -4.06 -7.11 4.01
CA VAL A 160 -3.89 -7.25 2.56
C VAL A 160 -3.96 -8.72 2.13
N TRP A 161 -3.35 -9.62 2.90
CA TRP A 161 -3.39 -11.06 2.64
C TRP A 161 -4.81 -11.62 2.68
N LEU A 162 -5.59 -11.27 3.71
CA LEU A 162 -6.99 -11.67 3.83
C LEU A 162 -7.85 -11.09 2.70
N LEU A 163 -7.60 -9.82 2.31
CA LEU A 163 -8.29 -9.20 1.19
C LEU A 163 -7.99 -9.94 -0.13
N HIS A 164 -6.76 -10.39 -0.33
CA HIS A 164 -6.36 -11.16 -1.50
C HIS A 164 -7.02 -12.54 -1.53
N LEU A 165 -6.97 -13.29 -0.44
CA LEU A 165 -7.69 -14.57 -0.30
C LEU A 165 -9.19 -14.39 -0.57
N LEU A 166 -9.79 -13.33 -0.03
CA LEU A 166 -11.21 -13.04 -0.25
C LEU A 166 -11.47 -12.71 -1.73
N ALA A 167 -10.67 -11.84 -2.35
CA ALA A 167 -10.81 -11.47 -3.76
C ALA A 167 -10.77 -12.68 -4.69
N PHE A 168 -9.82 -13.59 -4.46
CA PHE A 168 -9.66 -14.82 -5.24
C PHE A 168 -10.65 -15.93 -4.88
N SER A 169 -11.40 -15.81 -3.79
CA SER A 169 -12.52 -16.71 -3.50
C SER A 169 -13.80 -16.38 -4.26
N LEU A 170 -13.88 -15.18 -4.85
CA LEU A 170 -15.06 -14.71 -5.60
C LEU A 170 -15.05 -15.19 -7.04
N ASP A 171 -16.24 -15.22 -7.64
CA ASP A 171 -16.45 -15.59 -9.03
C ASP A 171 -17.40 -14.60 -9.71
N PRO A 172 -16.92 -13.78 -10.68
CA PRO A 172 -15.52 -13.56 -11.04
C PRO A 172 -14.69 -12.92 -9.91
N VAL A 173 -13.37 -13.09 -10.00
CA VAL A 173 -12.37 -12.48 -9.10
C VAL A 173 -12.56 -10.97 -9.05
N ALA A 174 -12.51 -10.38 -7.85
CA ALA A 174 -12.59 -8.93 -7.70
C ALA A 174 -11.38 -8.25 -8.36
N SER A 175 -11.61 -7.26 -9.22
CA SER A 175 -10.53 -6.58 -9.91
C SER A 175 -10.06 -5.35 -9.14
N LEU A 176 -8.75 -5.28 -8.93
CA LEU A 176 -8.08 -4.10 -8.39
C LEU A 176 -7.87 -3.08 -9.52
N PHE A 177 -8.09 -1.81 -9.23
CA PHE A 177 -7.73 -0.71 -10.12
C PHE A 177 -7.06 0.43 -9.36
N GLU A 178 -6.18 1.15 -10.02
CA GLU A 178 -5.49 2.30 -9.46
C GLU A 178 -5.67 3.52 -10.35
N ALA A 179 -5.66 4.71 -9.74
CA ALA A 179 -5.71 5.95 -10.48
C ALA A 179 -4.31 6.34 -10.96
N SER A 180 -4.20 6.72 -12.23
CA SER A 180 -2.95 7.24 -12.79
C SER A 180 -2.76 8.72 -12.45
N ARG A 181 -1.50 9.13 -12.27
CA ARG A 181 -1.16 10.57 -12.17
C ARG A 181 -1.60 11.30 -13.44
N GLY A 182 -2.19 12.47 -13.27
CA GLY A 182 -2.78 13.29 -14.34
C GLY A 182 -4.17 12.87 -14.79
N ALA A 183 -4.70 11.74 -14.32
CA ALA A 183 -6.04 11.28 -14.68
C ALA A 183 -7.13 12.24 -14.19
N GLU A 184 -8.24 12.29 -14.91
CA GLU A 184 -9.42 13.04 -14.48
C GLU A 184 -10.05 12.39 -13.25
N PHE A 185 -10.55 13.24 -12.34
CA PHE A 185 -11.23 12.75 -11.16
C PHE A 185 -12.64 12.25 -11.53
N HIS A 186 -12.90 10.97 -11.30
CA HIS A 186 -14.22 10.37 -11.49
C HIS A 186 -14.84 9.98 -10.14
N PRO A 187 -15.84 10.72 -9.62
CA PRO A 187 -16.40 10.49 -8.28
C PRO A 187 -17.10 9.12 -8.11
N GLN A 188 -17.41 8.43 -9.21
CA GLN A 188 -17.94 7.07 -9.19
C GLN A 188 -16.87 6.03 -8.81
N TYR A 189 -15.60 6.26 -9.18
CA TYR A 189 -14.48 5.33 -8.98
C TYR A 189 -13.46 5.83 -7.96
N MET A 190 -13.47 7.12 -7.62
CA MET A 190 -12.44 7.76 -6.83
C MET A 190 -13.03 8.60 -5.70
N GLU A 191 -12.31 8.68 -4.59
CA GLU A 191 -12.57 9.61 -3.51
C GLU A 191 -11.31 10.41 -3.17
N SER A 192 -11.49 11.71 -2.90
CA SER A 192 -10.35 12.56 -2.52
C SER A 192 -10.02 12.39 -1.04
N VAL A 193 -8.73 12.22 -0.75
CA VAL A 193 -8.23 12.26 0.63
C VAL A 193 -8.10 13.68 1.18
N VAL A 194 -8.15 14.68 0.30
CA VAL A 194 -8.11 16.09 0.66
C VAL A 194 -9.54 16.62 0.77
N LYS A 195 -9.85 17.29 1.88
CA LYS A 195 -11.14 17.95 2.05
C LYS A 195 -11.06 19.34 1.43
N PHE A 196 -12.01 19.66 0.57
CA PHE A 196 -12.12 20.99 -0.04
C PHE A 196 -13.09 21.87 0.75
N PRO A 197 -12.79 23.18 0.91
CA PRO A 197 -13.71 24.13 1.52
C PRO A 197 -15.08 24.09 0.83
N GLY A 198 -16.16 24.00 1.61
CA GLY A 198 -17.52 23.91 1.08
C GLY A 198 -17.91 22.54 0.49
N GLY A 199 -17.05 21.52 0.60
CA GLY A 199 -17.35 20.14 0.20
C GLY A 199 -17.49 19.91 -1.31
N ARG A 200 -17.28 20.95 -2.12
CA ARG A 200 -17.30 20.87 -3.58
C ARG A 200 -15.89 20.84 -4.13
N LEU A 201 -15.63 19.89 -5.02
CA LEU A 201 -14.37 19.81 -5.73
C LEU A 201 -14.28 20.96 -6.75
N PRO A 202 -13.22 21.78 -6.74
CA PRO A 202 -13.01 22.81 -7.76
C PRO A 202 -12.92 22.19 -9.16
N SER A 203 -13.32 22.95 -10.19
CA SER A 203 -13.11 22.55 -11.58
C SER A 203 -11.61 22.44 -11.89
N GLY A 204 -11.25 21.57 -12.84
CA GLY A 204 -9.86 21.41 -13.28
C GLY A 204 -8.96 20.62 -12.34
N MET A 205 -9.51 19.88 -11.38
CA MET A 205 -8.73 18.98 -10.52
C MET A 205 -8.40 17.67 -11.23
N VAL A 206 -7.15 17.21 -11.10
CA VAL A 206 -6.65 15.93 -11.60
C VAL A 206 -5.97 15.15 -10.50
N VAL A 207 -5.78 13.85 -10.71
CA VAL A 207 -5.08 12.98 -9.78
C VAL A 207 -3.60 13.38 -9.74
N GLY A 208 -3.13 13.83 -8.58
CA GLY A 208 -1.70 14.06 -8.33
C GLY A 208 -0.96 12.73 -8.14
N PHE A 209 -1.51 11.88 -7.27
CA PHE A 209 -1.04 10.51 -7.07
C PHE A 209 -2.13 9.62 -6.42
N PRO A 210 -2.11 8.30 -6.68
CA PRO A 210 -2.99 7.36 -5.98
C PRO A 210 -2.55 7.18 -4.53
N VAL A 211 -3.49 7.10 -3.59
CA VAL A 211 -3.21 6.86 -2.16
C VAL A 211 -3.51 5.42 -1.79
N SER A 212 -4.61 4.85 -2.27
CA SER A 212 -4.92 3.43 -2.16
C SER A 212 -5.70 2.94 -3.37
N PRO A 213 -5.59 1.65 -3.73
CA PRO A 213 -6.34 1.08 -4.84
C PRO A 213 -7.85 1.11 -4.58
N GLY A 214 -8.62 1.01 -5.67
CA GLY A 214 -10.03 0.68 -5.66
C GLY A 214 -10.28 -0.76 -6.10
N PHE A 215 -11.49 -1.24 -5.87
CA PHE A 215 -11.91 -2.58 -6.27
C PHE A 215 -13.25 -2.57 -6.98
N LYS A 216 -13.37 -3.37 -8.03
CA LYS A 216 -14.64 -3.63 -8.70
C LYS A 216 -15.07 -5.08 -8.43
N LEU A 217 -16.26 -5.22 -7.88
CA LEU A 217 -16.87 -6.51 -7.58
C LEU A 217 -17.73 -6.98 -8.76
N TRP A 218 -18.02 -8.27 -8.79
CA TRP A 218 -18.79 -8.91 -9.86
C TRP A 218 -20.20 -8.33 -10.05
N ASN A 219 -20.83 -7.86 -8.97
CA ASN A 219 -22.17 -7.28 -8.98
C ASN A 219 -22.20 -5.80 -9.42
N GLY A 220 -21.08 -5.27 -9.92
CA GLY A 220 -20.96 -3.87 -10.33
C GLY A 220 -20.68 -2.90 -9.17
N THR A 221 -20.61 -3.37 -7.93
CA THR A 221 -20.22 -2.54 -6.78
C THR A 221 -18.76 -2.09 -6.93
N VAL A 222 -18.52 -0.81 -6.66
CA VAL A 222 -17.19 -0.20 -6.70
C VAL A 222 -16.79 0.27 -5.31
N ILE A 223 -15.67 -0.25 -4.83
CA ILE A 223 -14.91 0.32 -3.71
C ILE A 223 -13.96 1.34 -4.34
N LYS A 224 -14.11 2.61 -3.95
CA LYS A 224 -13.42 3.72 -4.61
C LYS A 224 -11.92 3.71 -4.30
N ALA A 225 -11.11 4.04 -5.29
CA ALA A 225 -9.71 4.35 -5.08
C ALA A 225 -9.58 5.68 -4.33
N ARG A 226 -8.68 5.74 -3.35
CA ARG A 226 -8.36 6.99 -2.66
C ARG A 226 -7.30 7.72 -3.46
N VAL A 227 -7.53 8.99 -3.77
CA VAL A 227 -6.63 9.80 -4.59
C VAL A 227 -6.31 11.13 -3.93
N TYR A 228 -5.08 11.58 -4.13
CA TYR A 228 -4.67 12.94 -3.82
C TYR A 228 -4.89 13.80 -5.07
N LEU A 229 -5.59 14.92 -4.93
CA LEU A 229 -5.96 15.78 -6.06
C LEU A 229 -5.13 17.06 -6.08
N VAL A 230 -4.79 17.50 -7.28
CA VAL A 230 -4.07 18.75 -7.56
C VAL A 230 -4.77 19.51 -8.68
N SER A 231 -4.57 20.83 -8.74
CA SER A 231 -5.01 21.60 -9.89
C SER A 231 -4.26 21.13 -11.14
N ARG A 232 -4.96 20.99 -12.26
CA ARG A 232 -4.33 20.80 -13.57
C ARG A 232 -3.45 22.02 -13.84
N SER A 233 -2.16 21.77 -14.03
CA SER A 233 -1.15 22.75 -14.45
C SER A 233 -1.25 23.03 -15.93
#